data_AF-A0AAD8Y9R4-F1
#
_entry.id   AF-A0AAD8Y9R4-F1
#
_cell.length_a   1.000
_cell.length_b   1.000
_cell.length_c   1.000
_cell.angle_alpha   90.00
_cell.angle_beta   90.00
_cell.angle_gamma   90.00
#
_symmetry.space_group_name_H-M   'P 1'
#
loop_
_entity.id
_entity.type
_entity.pdbx_description
1 polymer ?
#
loop_
_entity_poly.entity_id
_entity_poly.type
_entity_poly.pdbx_seq_one_letter_code
_entity_poly.pdbx_strand_id
1 'polypeptide(L)'
;MSFTNNDSGNNVPAGMSVEAILDIVESNKHLRKLEIESNRIGRDHIEKLCSAVHNHALLELSLFSSFEPGIGNEMLTSLLSIDGLKLEKLDMSSSNITSAVGMLLSDFIETNPRMRELNLRHNDLDDRDAALIANALRSNSTLRNLDLYRNSITEVGAECLRLVLCDESSLNAAADSNHNCNVRVRWDSIDDNSHEQGQINRGRKIYSILSKRNETMSNVQHFGDIDVKILPNILEAVQKYATKVHEDEDNPKPKVKPLSIVYETMRKWEKAFYL
;
A
#
# COMPACT_ATOMS: atom_id res chain seq x y z
N MET A 1 16.25 -7.44 16.27
CA MET A 1 16.15 -7.17 17.72
C MET A 1 14.92 -6.33 17.95
N SER A 2 14.20 -6.60 19.04
CA SER A 2 12.97 -5.90 19.38
C SER A 2 13.08 -5.35 20.81
N PHE A 3 12.75 -4.09 20.98
CA PHE A 3 12.86 -3.35 22.23
C PHE A 3 11.52 -2.63 22.48
N THR A 4 10.70 -3.19 23.36
CA THR A 4 9.37 -2.66 23.71
C THR A 4 9.37 -2.17 25.14
N ASN A 5 9.05 -0.90 25.36
CA ASN A 5 8.88 -0.36 26.71
C ASN A 5 7.39 -0.38 27.09
N ASN A 6 6.88 -1.57 27.41
CA ASN A 6 5.51 -1.71 27.89
C ASN A 6 5.48 -1.48 29.40
N ASP A 7 4.92 -0.35 29.84
CA ASP A 7 4.47 -0.16 31.23
C ASP A 7 3.33 -1.14 31.62
N SER A 8 2.89 -2.01 30.69
CA SER A 8 1.91 -3.07 30.90
C SER A 8 2.50 -4.44 30.54
N GLY A 9 3.23 -5.01 31.50
CA GLY A 9 3.62 -6.43 31.64
C GLY A 9 3.53 -7.35 30.41
N ASN A 10 4.67 -7.56 29.73
CA ASN A 10 5.21 -8.91 29.45
C ASN A 10 6.58 -8.86 28.72
N ASN A 11 7.60 -9.45 29.38
CA ASN A 11 8.81 -10.13 28.85
C ASN A 11 9.77 -9.49 27.83
N VAL A 12 10.04 -8.19 27.93
CA VAL A 12 11.32 -7.55 27.49
C VAL A 12 11.80 -6.68 28.67
N PRO A 13 13.10 -6.48 28.95
CA PRO A 13 13.53 -5.73 30.13
C PRO A 13 12.93 -4.33 30.12
N ALA A 14 12.03 -4.05 31.06
CA ALA A 14 11.48 -2.72 31.25
C ALA A 14 12.61 -1.70 31.44
N GLY A 15 12.60 -0.62 30.67
CA GLY A 15 13.41 0.57 30.94
C GLY A 15 14.81 0.67 30.32
N MET A 16 15.09 0.00 29.19
CA MET A 16 16.34 0.30 28.45
C MET A 16 16.21 1.66 27.75
N SER A 17 17.15 2.58 27.98
CA SER A 17 17.14 3.89 27.30
C SER A 17 17.39 3.72 25.81
N VAL A 18 16.90 4.67 25.00
CA VAL A 18 17.16 4.71 23.55
C VAL A 18 18.67 4.72 23.27
N GLU A 19 19.46 5.38 24.11
CA GLU A 19 20.92 5.39 24.02
C GLU A 19 21.54 3.99 24.20
N ALA A 20 21.12 3.24 25.21
CA ALA A 20 21.62 1.88 25.40
C ALA A 20 21.21 0.94 24.25
N ILE A 21 20.02 1.14 23.67
CA ILE A 21 19.59 0.42 22.47
C ILE A 21 20.52 0.73 21.30
N LEU A 22 20.83 2.02 21.08
CA LEU A 22 21.72 2.46 20.00
C LEU A 22 23.14 1.92 20.14
N ASP A 23 23.70 1.91 21.35
CA ASP A 23 25.01 1.31 21.62
C ASP A 23 25.04 -0.19 21.27
N ILE A 24 23.95 -0.92 21.55
CA ILE A 24 23.80 -2.33 21.18
C ILE A 24 23.72 -2.49 19.66
N VAL A 25 22.99 -1.61 18.98
CA VAL A 25 22.86 -1.63 17.52
C VAL A 25 24.22 -1.38 16.87
N GLU A 26 24.97 -0.39 17.32
CA GLU A 26 26.32 -0.09 16.82
C GLU A 26 27.31 -1.24 17.01
N SER A 27 27.15 -2.00 18.09
CA SER A 27 27.97 -3.18 18.37
C SER A 27 27.63 -4.38 17.47
N ASN A 28 26.48 -4.38 16.79
CA ASN A 28 25.96 -5.53 16.06
C ASN A 28 25.94 -5.33 14.53
N LYS A 29 27.06 -5.66 13.88
CA LYS A 29 27.25 -5.57 12.42
C LYS A 29 26.35 -6.49 11.57
N HIS A 30 25.65 -7.44 12.19
CA HIS A 30 24.79 -8.40 11.50
C HIS A 30 23.30 -8.11 11.68
N LEU A 31 22.95 -7.03 12.38
CA LEU A 31 21.55 -6.69 12.56
C LEU A 31 20.89 -6.40 11.20
N ARG A 32 19.70 -6.96 11.00
CA ARG A 32 18.87 -6.74 9.80
C ARG A 32 17.50 -6.19 10.11
N LYS A 33 17.05 -6.38 11.35
CA LYS A 33 15.75 -5.96 11.83
C LYS A 33 15.91 -5.27 13.18
N LEU A 34 15.35 -4.07 13.31
CA LEU A 34 15.31 -3.30 14.54
C LEU A 34 13.88 -2.84 14.79
N GLU A 35 13.34 -3.20 15.96
CA GLU A 35 12.06 -2.69 16.43
C GLU A 35 12.31 -1.96 17.75
N ILE A 36 11.88 -0.71 17.82
CA ILE A 36 11.92 0.13 19.01
C ILE A 36 10.49 0.65 19.17
N GLU A 37 9.78 0.12 20.16
CA GLU A 37 8.35 0.37 20.35
C GLU A 37 8.07 0.99 21.71
N SER A 38 7.18 1.98 21.74
CA SER A 38 6.76 2.67 22.97
C SER A 38 7.93 3.29 23.76
N ASN A 39 9.00 3.70 23.08
CA ASN A 39 10.14 4.39 23.70
C ASN A 39 9.99 5.92 23.61
N ARG A 40 10.96 6.66 24.15
CA ARG A 40 11.02 8.14 24.08
C ARG A 40 12.18 8.60 23.19
N ILE A 41 11.98 8.53 21.89
CA ILE A 41 12.89 9.04 20.87
C ILE A 41 12.66 10.55 20.74
N GLY A 42 13.51 11.32 21.42
CA GLY A 42 13.66 12.76 21.21
C GLY A 42 14.60 13.11 20.04
N ARG A 43 14.69 14.42 19.74
CA ARG A 43 15.50 14.99 18.63
C ARG A 43 16.97 14.55 18.65
N ASP A 44 17.57 14.47 19.83
CA ASP A 44 18.99 14.16 20.02
C ASP A 44 19.35 12.73 19.55
N HIS A 45 18.36 11.85 19.37
CA HIS A 45 18.58 10.48 18.90
C HIS A 45 18.49 10.33 17.38
N ILE A 46 18.00 11.33 16.63
CA ILE A 46 17.73 11.21 15.19
C ILE A 46 19.00 10.86 14.41
N GLU A 47 20.08 11.61 14.62
CA GLU A 47 21.33 11.42 13.89
C GLU A 47 21.95 10.04 14.16
N LYS A 48 21.91 9.59 15.42
CA LYS A 48 22.41 8.27 15.81
C LYS A 48 21.58 7.14 15.19
N LEU A 49 20.24 7.25 15.21
CA LEU A 49 19.35 6.27 14.56
C LEU A 49 19.59 6.21 13.06
N CYS A 50 19.71 7.36 12.39
CA CYS A 50 19.99 7.41 10.95
C CYS A 50 21.35 6.80 10.62
N SER A 51 22.38 7.10 11.43
CA SER A 51 23.71 6.52 11.29
C SER A 51 23.68 5.00 11.48
N ALA A 52 22.95 4.52 12.48
CA ALA A 52 22.76 3.10 12.73
C ALA A 52 22.10 2.40 11.53
N VAL A 53 21.04 2.98 10.97
CA VAL A 53 20.33 2.47 9.78
C VAL A 53 21.23 2.42 8.55
N HIS A 54 21.97 3.50 8.28
CA HIS A 54 22.89 3.58 7.14
C HIS A 54 24.02 2.55 7.25
N ASN A 55 24.64 2.43 8.43
CA ASN A 55 25.82 1.61 8.64
C ASN A 55 25.53 0.10 8.71
N HIS A 56 24.34 -0.32 9.17
CA HIS A 56 24.09 -1.72 9.55
C HIS A 56 23.38 -2.58 8.49
N ALA A 57 23.13 -2.06 7.28
CA ALA A 57 22.37 -2.78 6.26
C ALA A 57 21.05 -3.36 6.79
N LEU A 58 20.37 -2.58 7.65
CA LEU A 58 19.03 -2.91 8.11
C LEU A 58 18.08 -3.01 6.91
N LEU A 59 17.22 -4.01 6.97
CA LEU A 59 16.14 -4.26 6.02
C LEU A 59 14.79 -3.90 6.63
N GLU A 60 14.65 -3.99 7.94
CA GLU A 60 13.38 -3.75 8.64
C GLU A 60 13.59 -2.83 9.84
N LEU A 61 12.81 -1.75 9.91
CA LEU A 61 12.80 -0.80 11.01
C LEU A 61 11.36 -0.54 11.47
N SER A 62 11.08 -0.76 12.75
CA SER A 62 9.84 -0.31 13.40
C SER A 62 10.16 0.68 14.50
N LEU A 63 9.54 1.85 14.44
CA LEU A 63 9.62 2.91 15.45
C LEU A 63 8.21 3.24 16.01
N PHE A 64 7.33 2.23 16.05
CA PHE A 64 5.93 2.38 16.44
C PHE A 64 5.77 3.08 17.78
N SER A 65 5.00 4.17 17.79
CA SER A 65 4.63 4.89 19.01
C SER A 65 5.84 5.27 19.89
N SER A 66 7.01 5.53 19.30
CA SER A 66 8.26 5.72 20.03
C SER A 66 8.78 7.15 20.09
N PHE A 67 8.02 8.15 19.64
CA PHE A 67 8.51 9.52 19.51
C PHE A 67 7.97 10.46 20.58
N GLU A 68 8.79 11.44 20.95
CA GLU A 68 8.26 12.65 21.58
C GLU A 68 7.39 13.44 20.59
N PRO A 69 6.37 14.18 21.06
CA PRO A 69 5.49 14.95 20.20
C PRO A 69 6.27 15.89 19.26
N GLY A 70 5.94 15.85 17.96
CA GLY A 70 6.54 16.71 16.95
C GLY A 70 7.83 16.20 16.30
N ILE A 71 8.42 15.08 16.78
CA ILE A 71 9.68 14.55 16.25
C ILE A 71 9.49 13.65 15.02
N GLY A 72 8.32 13.05 14.83
CA GLY A 72 8.09 12.08 13.75
C GLY A 72 8.38 12.60 12.34
N ASN A 73 8.02 13.85 12.05
CA ASN A 73 8.34 14.48 10.75
C ASN A 73 9.84 14.60 10.51
N GLU A 74 10.58 15.03 11.52
CA GLU A 74 12.05 15.18 11.42
C GLU A 74 12.71 13.82 11.27
N MET A 75 12.29 12.83 12.06
CA MET A 75 12.81 11.46 11.94
C MET A 75 12.52 10.88 10.55
N LEU A 76 11.27 10.94 10.08
CA LEU A 76 10.95 10.42 8.76
C LEU A 76 11.76 11.15 7.69
N THR A 77 11.87 12.47 7.77
CA THR A 77 12.66 13.27 6.82
C THR A 77 14.12 12.83 6.79
N SER A 78 14.75 12.69 7.95
CA SER A 78 16.14 12.25 8.06
C SER A 78 16.32 10.82 7.52
N LEU A 79 15.40 9.89 7.83
CA LEU A 79 15.47 8.52 7.34
C LEU A 79 15.32 8.42 5.82
N LEU A 80 14.34 9.11 5.24
CA LEU A 80 14.08 9.07 3.80
C LEU A 80 15.16 9.79 2.98
N SER A 81 15.93 10.68 3.62
CA SER A 81 17.06 11.39 3.02
C SER A 81 18.37 10.59 3.05
N ILE A 82 18.39 9.39 3.66
CA ILE A 82 19.59 8.54 3.70
C ILE A 82 19.87 8.00 2.29
N ASP A 83 21.02 8.37 1.73
CA ASP A 83 21.48 7.83 0.46
C ASP A 83 21.72 6.31 0.56
N GLY A 84 21.31 5.59 -0.47
CA GLY A 84 21.42 4.14 -0.53
C GLY A 84 20.65 3.39 0.55
N LEU A 85 19.57 3.97 1.10
CA LEU A 85 18.73 3.33 2.13
C LEU A 85 18.33 1.91 1.71
N LYS A 86 18.70 0.93 2.55
CA LYS A 86 18.52 -0.51 2.28
C LYS A 86 17.22 -1.08 2.84
N LEU A 87 16.45 -0.28 3.58
CA LEU A 87 15.20 -0.71 4.19
C LEU A 87 14.21 -1.18 3.12
N GLU A 88 13.64 -2.35 3.39
CA GLU A 88 12.53 -2.95 2.65
C GLU A 88 11.22 -2.78 3.42
N LYS A 89 11.28 -2.63 4.76
CA LYS A 89 10.13 -2.41 5.62
C LYS A 89 10.37 -1.27 6.59
N LEU A 90 9.45 -0.32 6.64
CA LEU A 90 9.46 0.80 7.59
C LEU A 90 8.09 0.92 8.26
N ASP A 91 8.09 0.87 9.59
CA ASP A 91 6.93 1.19 10.41
C ASP A 91 7.20 2.46 11.22
N MET A 92 6.45 3.50 10.89
CA MET A 92 6.41 4.80 11.56
C MET A 92 4.97 5.12 12.01
N SER A 93 4.19 4.10 12.34
CA SER A 93 2.82 4.29 12.82
C SER A 93 2.79 4.95 14.20
N SER A 94 1.75 5.74 14.46
CA SER A 94 1.60 6.54 15.69
C SER A 94 2.79 7.46 15.99
N SER A 95 3.35 8.10 14.96
CA SER A 95 4.57 8.93 15.09
C SER A 95 4.31 10.44 15.04
N ASN A 96 3.05 10.87 15.01
CA ASN A 96 2.67 12.29 14.86
C ASN A 96 3.28 12.92 13.58
N ILE A 97 3.31 12.13 12.50
CA ILE A 97 3.68 12.62 11.17
C ILE A 97 2.52 13.45 10.61
N THR A 98 2.80 14.58 9.98
CA THR A 98 1.79 15.49 9.42
C THR A 98 2.05 15.72 7.92
N SER A 99 1.12 16.39 7.22
CA SER A 99 1.23 16.72 5.79
C SER A 99 2.45 17.56 5.38
N ALA A 100 3.25 18.03 6.34
CA ALA A 100 4.53 18.68 6.07
C ALA A 100 5.53 17.78 5.30
N VAL A 101 5.43 16.46 5.42
CA VAL A 101 6.32 15.51 4.74
C VAL A 101 5.79 14.99 3.41
N GLY A 102 4.58 15.37 2.99
CA GLY A 102 3.86 14.76 1.87
C GLY A 102 4.66 14.67 0.56
N MET A 103 5.31 15.77 0.16
CA MET A 103 6.14 15.80 -1.06
C MET A 103 7.39 14.92 -0.94
N LEU A 104 8.08 14.97 0.20
CA LEU A 104 9.25 14.12 0.43
C LEU A 104 8.87 12.64 0.40
N LEU A 105 7.75 12.31 1.04
CA LEU A 105 7.22 10.96 1.09
C LEU A 105 6.85 10.45 -0.32
N SER A 106 6.20 11.28 -1.15
CA SER A 106 5.88 10.90 -2.53
C SER A 106 7.15 10.71 -3.36
N ASP A 107 8.12 11.62 -3.28
CA ASP A 107 9.37 11.52 -4.03
C ASP A 107 10.15 10.27 -3.64
N PHE A 108 10.16 9.93 -2.34
CA PHE A 108 10.76 8.70 -1.85
C PHE A 108 10.05 7.45 -2.39
N ILE A 109 8.71 7.42 -2.34
CA ILE A 109 7.94 6.29 -2.88
C ILE A 109 8.20 6.13 -4.37
N GLU A 110 8.24 7.21 -5.15
CA GLU A 110 8.49 7.15 -6.59
C GLU A 110 9.87 6.59 -6.91
N THR A 111 10.91 7.03 -6.17
CA THR A 111 12.30 6.77 -6.53
C THR A 111 12.92 5.57 -5.82
N ASN A 112 12.38 5.12 -4.68
CA ASN A 112 13.00 4.06 -3.89
C ASN A 112 12.75 2.66 -4.51
N PRO A 113 13.79 1.93 -4.92
CA PRO A 113 13.64 0.65 -5.61
C PRO A 113 13.56 -0.57 -4.67
N ARG A 114 13.56 -0.36 -3.35
CA ARG A 114 13.67 -1.43 -2.35
C ARG A 114 12.47 -1.55 -1.44
N MET A 115 11.85 -0.44 -1.08
CA MET A 115 10.74 -0.40 -0.13
C MET A 115 9.62 -1.30 -0.61
N ARG A 116 9.22 -2.24 0.25
CA ARG A 116 8.15 -3.22 0.04
C ARG A 116 6.96 -2.93 0.95
N GLU A 117 7.22 -2.54 2.18
CA GLU A 117 6.18 -2.32 3.19
C GLU A 117 6.41 -0.99 3.91
N LEU A 118 5.41 -0.11 3.86
CA LEU A 118 5.44 1.18 4.54
C LEU A 118 4.18 1.33 5.40
N ASN A 119 4.36 1.40 6.71
CA ASN A 119 3.28 1.60 7.67
C ASN A 119 3.35 3.00 8.26
N LEU A 120 2.34 3.82 7.94
CA LEU A 120 2.15 5.19 8.40
C LEU A 120 0.79 5.35 9.10
N ARG A 121 0.24 4.26 9.63
CA ARG A 121 -1.03 4.24 10.35
C ARG A 121 -1.02 5.22 11.55
N HIS A 122 -2.18 5.78 11.90
CA HIS A 122 -2.34 6.69 13.05
C HIS A 122 -1.40 7.90 13.02
N ASN A 123 -1.32 8.56 11.86
CA ASN A 123 -0.64 9.84 11.70
C ASN A 123 -1.68 10.89 11.23
N ASP A 124 -1.23 12.06 10.78
CA ASP A 124 -2.07 13.17 10.35
C ASP A 124 -1.80 13.55 8.88
N LEU A 125 -1.72 12.53 8.01
CA LEU A 125 -1.69 12.72 6.56
C LEU A 125 -3.09 13.03 6.02
N ASP A 126 -3.20 13.90 5.03
CA ASP A 126 -4.48 14.37 4.50
C ASP A 126 -4.73 13.96 3.04
N ASP A 127 -5.83 14.42 2.45
CA ASP A 127 -6.19 14.13 1.06
C ASP A 127 -5.16 14.62 0.03
N ARG A 128 -4.41 15.68 0.35
CA ARG A 128 -3.35 16.19 -0.52
C ARG A 128 -2.19 15.21 -0.54
N ASP A 129 -1.80 14.68 0.62
CA ASP A 129 -0.76 13.67 0.72
C ASP A 129 -1.18 12.38 0.00
N ALA A 130 -2.43 11.96 0.16
CA ALA A 130 -2.99 10.81 -0.55
C ALA A 130 -2.88 10.97 -2.07
N ALA A 131 -3.17 12.15 -2.61
CA ALA A 131 -3.04 12.42 -4.05
C ALA A 131 -1.57 12.41 -4.52
N LEU A 132 -0.64 12.94 -3.72
CA LEU A 132 0.80 12.90 -4.01
C LEU A 132 1.32 11.45 -4.02
N ILE A 133 0.99 10.68 -2.99
CA ILE A 133 1.32 9.26 -2.89
C ILE A 133 0.73 8.48 -4.07
N ALA A 134 -0.54 8.73 -4.42
CA ALA A 134 -1.18 8.10 -5.56
C ALA A 134 -0.36 8.32 -6.85
N ASN A 135 0.06 9.56 -7.13
CA ASN A 135 0.90 9.82 -8.30
C ASN A 135 2.25 9.08 -8.25
N ALA A 136 2.91 9.05 -7.10
CA ALA A 136 4.18 8.32 -6.93
C ALA A 136 4.02 6.81 -7.18
N LEU A 137 2.90 6.22 -6.75
CA LEU A 137 2.60 4.79 -6.97
C LEU A 137 2.39 4.45 -8.46
N ARG A 138 2.15 5.42 -9.36
CA ARG A 138 2.07 5.13 -10.80
C ARG A 138 3.42 4.70 -11.38
N SER A 139 4.50 5.29 -10.86
CA SER A 139 5.88 5.02 -11.28
C SER A 139 6.54 3.93 -10.44
N ASN A 140 6.15 3.79 -9.17
CA ASN A 140 6.69 2.76 -8.31
C ASN A 140 6.16 1.37 -8.71
N SER A 141 7.01 0.35 -8.65
CA SER A 141 6.60 -1.04 -8.90
C SER A 141 7.09 -2.01 -7.83
N THR A 142 7.71 -1.47 -6.78
CA THR A 142 8.43 -2.23 -5.75
C THR A 142 7.61 -2.34 -4.48
N LEU A 143 6.87 -1.30 -4.11
CA LEU A 143 6.00 -1.25 -2.94
C LEU A 143 4.87 -2.29 -3.09
N ARG A 144 4.59 -2.98 -2.00
CA ARG A 144 3.62 -4.08 -1.92
C ARG A 144 2.57 -3.81 -0.87
N ASN A 145 2.92 -3.17 0.24
CA ASN A 145 1.97 -2.79 1.28
C ASN A 145 2.20 -1.34 1.70
N LEU A 146 1.13 -0.57 1.74
CA LEU A 146 1.08 0.78 2.27
C LEU A 146 -0.10 0.90 3.21
N ASP A 147 0.16 1.12 4.49
CA ASP A 147 -0.89 1.32 5.49
C ASP A 147 -0.95 2.79 5.90
N LEU A 148 -2.07 3.44 5.54
CA LEU A 148 -2.43 4.81 5.86
C LEU A 148 -3.67 4.85 6.77
N TYR A 149 -4.07 3.74 7.38
CA TYR A 149 -5.27 3.67 8.21
C TYR A 149 -5.19 4.65 9.39
N ARG A 150 -6.33 5.26 9.75
CA ARG A 150 -6.42 6.29 10.81
C ARG A 150 -5.49 7.48 10.58
N ASN A 151 -5.44 7.96 9.34
CA ASN A 151 -4.98 9.31 9.01
C ASN A 151 -6.17 10.24 8.77
N SER A 152 -5.91 11.51 8.47
CA SER A 152 -6.91 12.53 8.12
C SER A 152 -7.33 12.48 6.64
N ILE A 153 -7.27 11.29 6.03
CA ILE A 153 -7.65 11.04 4.63
C ILE A 153 -9.16 10.80 4.56
N THR A 154 -9.87 11.61 3.78
CA THR A 154 -11.31 11.53 3.56
C THR A 154 -11.64 10.61 2.39
N GLU A 155 -12.90 10.61 1.94
CA GLU A 155 -13.30 9.90 0.72
C GLU A 155 -12.55 10.42 -0.52
N VAL A 156 -12.24 11.72 -0.55
CA VAL A 156 -11.61 12.35 -1.72
C VAL A 156 -10.21 11.78 -1.93
N GLY A 157 -9.36 11.74 -0.89
CA GLY A 157 -8.02 11.18 -0.98
C GLY A 157 -8.04 9.66 -1.16
N ALA A 158 -8.97 8.95 -0.53
CA ALA A 158 -9.15 7.51 -0.73
C ALA A 158 -9.48 7.19 -2.20
N GLU A 159 -10.34 7.97 -2.84
CA GLU A 159 -10.67 7.81 -4.26
C GLU A 159 -9.46 8.09 -5.16
N CYS A 160 -8.62 9.08 -4.84
CA CYS A 160 -7.37 9.32 -5.57
C CYS A 160 -6.45 8.09 -5.56
N LEU A 161 -6.27 7.47 -4.39
CA LEU A 161 -5.47 6.24 -4.25
C LEU A 161 -6.13 5.08 -5.00
N ARG A 162 -7.46 4.94 -4.92
CA ARG A 162 -8.23 3.91 -5.62
C ARG A 162 -8.05 3.98 -7.13
N LEU A 163 -8.12 5.16 -7.74
CA LEU A 163 -7.97 5.29 -9.20
C LEU A 163 -6.59 4.85 -9.72
N VAL A 164 -5.54 4.99 -8.89
CA VAL A 164 -4.20 4.52 -9.25
C VAL A 164 -4.08 3.00 -9.12
N LEU A 165 -4.75 2.43 -8.13
CA LEU A 165 -4.75 0.99 -7.94
C LEU A 165 -5.70 0.30 -8.93
N CYS A 166 -6.90 0.80 -9.15
CA CYS A 166 -7.92 0.23 -10.01
C CYS A 166 -8.81 1.33 -10.61
N ASP A 167 -8.46 1.80 -11.80
CA ASP A 167 -9.32 2.70 -12.56
C ASP A 167 -10.43 1.90 -13.27
N GLU A 168 -11.65 1.95 -12.72
CA GLU A 168 -12.82 1.25 -13.25
C GLU A 168 -13.49 1.97 -14.45
N SER A 169 -12.97 3.11 -14.90
CA SER A 169 -13.57 3.91 -15.98
C SER A 169 -13.60 3.16 -17.31
N SER A 170 -12.56 2.36 -17.61
CA SER A 170 -12.48 1.51 -18.79
C SER A 170 -11.65 0.27 -18.53
N LEU A 171 -11.79 -0.76 -19.39
CA LEU A 171 -10.97 -1.96 -19.27
C LEU A 171 -9.48 -1.68 -19.61
N ASN A 172 -9.21 -0.67 -20.44
CA ASN A 172 -7.84 -0.20 -20.72
C ASN A 172 -7.25 0.52 -19.50
N ALA A 173 -8.01 1.43 -18.87
CA ALA A 173 -7.57 2.11 -17.66
C ALA A 173 -7.34 1.13 -16.49
N ALA A 174 -8.21 0.13 -16.32
CA ALA A 174 -8.03 -0.94 -15.34
C ALA A 174 -6.80 -1.82 -15.62
N ALA A 175 -6.48 -2.01 -16.91
CA ALA A 175 -5.30 -2.72 -17.36
C ALA A 175 -4.00 -1.92 -17.12
N ASP A 176 -4.07 -0.60 -17.20
CA ASP A 176 -2.96 0.33 -17.00
C ASP A 176 -2.72 0.66 -15.51
N SER A 177 -3.77 0.65 -14.68
CA SER A 177 -3.71 0.70 -13.21
C SER A 177 -3.24 -0.65 -12.62
N ASN A 178 -2.00 -1.02 -12.93
CA ASN A 178 -1.39 -2.31 -12.60
C ASN A 178 -0.52 -2.26 -11.34
N HIS A 179 -0.79 -1.34 -10.42
CA HIS A 179 0.00 -1.28 -9.20
C HIS A 179 -0.31 -2.50 -8.31
N ASN A 180 0.74 -3.17 -7.85
CA ASN A 180 0.66 -4.38 -7.02
C ASN A 180 0.67 -4.07 -5.53
N CYS A 181 0.63 -2.78 -5.14
CA CYS A 181 0.56 -2.43 -3.73
C CYS A 181 -0.87 -2.54 -3.22
N ASN A 182 -1.01 -3.16 -2.07
CA ASN A 182 -2.18 -3.09 -1.22
C ASN A 182 -2.10 -1.78 -0.41
N VAL A 183 -3.08 -0.90 -0.62
CA VAL A 183 -3.19 0.36 0.12
C VAL A 183 -4.37 0.28 1.08
N ARG A 184 -4.12 0.47 2.37
CA ARG A 184 -5.16 0.53 3.39
C ARG A 184 -5.32 1.96 3.87
N VAL A 185 -6.54 2.51 3.78
CA VAL A 185 -6.88 3.86 4.29
C VAL A 185 -7.98 3.80 5.34
N ARG A 186 -8.85 2.78 5.27
CA ARG A 186 -9.95 2.53 6.19
C ARG A 186 -9.89 1.08 6.70
N TRP A 187 -10.90 0.66 7.45
CA TRP A 187 -10.98 -0.73 7.94
C TRP A 187 -10.98 -1.72 6.77
N ASP A 188 -11.59 -1.31 5.66
CA ASP A 188 -11.49 -1.89 4.34
C ASP A 188 -10.21 -1.41 3.61
N SER A 189 -9.44 -2.38 3.08
CA SER A 189 -8.38 -2.10 2.11
C SER A 189 -9.01 -1.59 0.81
N ILE A 190 -8.35 -0.63 0.15
CA ILE A 190 -8.84 -0.07 -1.12
C ILE A 190 -8.85 -1.13 -2.23
N ASP A 191 -7.90 -2.06 -2.19
CA ASP A 191 -7.86 -3.25 -3.04
C ASP A 191 -7.09 -4.35 -2.30
N ASP A 192 -7.65 -5.57 -2.21
CA ASP A 192 -6.91 -6.75 -1.73
C ASP A 192 -5.91 -7.23 -2.80
N ASN A 193 -4.75 -6.57 -2.83
CA ASN A 193 -3.59 -6.95 -3.63
C ASN A 193 -2.62 -7.86 -2.86
N SER A 194 -3.05 -8.51 -1.77
CA SER A 194 -2.21 -9.34 -0.90
C SER A 194 -1.59 -10.58 -1.58
N HIS A 195 -2.05 -10.94 -2.78
CA HIS A 195 -1.56 -12.09 -3.52
C HIS A 195 -0.41 -11.74 -4.49
N GLU A 196 0.65 -12.55 -4.46
CA GLU A 196 2.00 -12.28 -5.00
C GLU A 196 2.17 -12.11 -6.53
N GLN A 197 1.13 -11.87 -7.33
CA GLN A 197 1.32 -11.70 -8.78
C GLN A 197 0.49 -10.56 -9.37
N GLY A 198 1.14 -9.56 -9.97
CA GLY A 198 0.42 -8.47 -10.65
C GLY A 198 -0.53 -8.92 -11.77
N GLN A 199 -0.27 -10.08 -12.37
CA GLN A 199 -1.20 -10.72 -13.32
C GLN A 199 -2.49 -11.23 -12.65
N ILE A 200 -2.42 -11.65 -11.38
CA ILE A 200 -3.59 -12.03 -10.57
C ILE A 200 -4.44 -10.80 -10.26
N ASN A 201 -3.78 -9.69 -9.87
CA ASN A 201 -4.47 -8.44 -9.56
C ASN A 201 -5.17 -7.85 -10.78
N ARG A 202 -4.51 -7.84 -11.95
CA ARG A 202 -5.14 -7.41 -13.21
C ARG A 202 -6.41 -8.21 -13.54
N GLY A 203 -6.35 -9.53 -13.42
CA GLY A 203 -7.50 -10.39 -13.71
C GLY A 203 -8.66 -10.23 -12.72
N ARG A 204 -8.35 -10.05 -11.42
CA ARG A 204 -9.35 -9.73 -10.38
C ARG A 204 -10.05 -8.39 -10.63
N LYS A 205 -9.28 -7.34 -10.97
CA LYS A 205 -9.81 -6.00 -11.28
C LYS A 205 -10.73 -6.01 -12.50
N ILE A 206 -10.29 -6.65 -13.59
CA ILE A 206 -11.13 -6.84 -14.79
C ILE A 206 -12.43 -7.57 -14.44
N TYR A 207 -12.36 -8.65 -13.66
CA TYR A 207 -13.55 -9.38 -13.23
C TYR A 207 -14.49 -8.51 -12.38
N SER A 208 -13.97 -7.73 -11.43
CA SER A 208 -14.75 -6.82 -10.59
C SER A 208 -15.55 -5.82 -11.44
N ILE A 209 -14.89 -5.16 -12.39
CA ILE A 209 -15.52 -4.19 -13.31
C ILE A 209 -16.64 -4.84 -14.11
N LEU A 210 -16.35 -6.01 -14.71
CA LEU A 210 -17.33 -6.73 -15.52
C LEU A 210 -18.53 -7.21 -14.71
N SER A 211 -18.28 -7.63 -13.46
CA SER A 211 -19.32 -8.05 -12.53
C SER A 211 -20.24 -6.89 -12.16
N LYS A 212 -19.68 -5.72 -11.82
CA LYS A 212 -20.43 -4.51 -11.47
C LYS A 212 -21.26 -3.99 -12.64
N ARG A 213 -20.68 -3.93 -13.84
CA ARG A 213 -21.38 -3.51 -15.07
C ARG A 213 -22.44 -4.52 -15.55
N ASN A 214 -22.27 -5.80 -15.22
CA ASN A 214 -23.30 -6.80 -15.54
C ASN A 214 -24.61 -6.54 -14.77
N GLU A 215 -24.57 -5.95 -13.57
CA GLU A 215 -25.78 -5.59 -12.81
C GLU A 215 -26.71 -4.64 -13.60
N THR A 216 -26.13 -3.79 -14.44
CA THR A 216 -26.85 -2.88 -15.35
C THR A 216 -26.83 -3.34 -16.81
N MET A 217 -26.29 -4.53 -17.10
CA MET A 217 -26.12 -5.12 -18.44
C MET A 217 -25.43 -4.18 -19.45
N SER A 218 -24.42 -3.43 -18.99
CA SER A 218 -23.75 -2.39 -19.77
C SER A 218 -22.37 -2.78 -20.30
N ASN A 219 -21.84 -3.99 -20.01
CA ASN A 219 -20.47 -4.37 -20.36
C ASN A 219 -20.12 -4.12 -21.83
N VAL A 220 -21.01 -4.55 -22.73
CA VAL A 220 -20.79 -4.47 -24.17
C VAL A 220 -20.65 -3.04 -24.69
N GLN A 221 -21.27 -2.05 -24.03
CA GLN A 221 -21.15 -0.64 -24.42
C GLN A 221 -19.73 -0.09 -24.20
N HIS A 222 -18.95 -0.75 -23.35
CA HIS A 222 -17.59 -0.35 -23.01
C HIS A 222 -16.53 -1.21 -23.70
N PHE A 223 -16.92 -2.04 -24.68
CA PHE A 223 -16.01 -2.89 -25.44
C PHE A 223 -15.56 -2.28 -26.77
N GLY A 224 -16.13 -1.13 -27.19
CA GLY A 224 -15.80 -0.49 -28.47
C GLY A 224 -14.30 -0.19 -28.65
N ASP A 225 -13.60 0.11 -27.56
CA ASP A 225 -12.15 0.42 -27.57
C ASP A 225 -11.25 -0.79 -27.28
N ILE A 226 -11.80 -2.02 -27.25
CA ILE A 226 -11.08 -3.23 -26.86
C ILE A 226 -10.69 -4.03 -28.09
N ASP A 227 -9.41 -4.35 -28.22
CA ASP A 227 -8.96 -5.30 -29.24
C ASP A 227 -9.60 -6.67 -28.99
N VAL A 228 -10.36 -7.15 -29.97
CA VAL A 228 -11.05 -8.46 -29.99
C VAL A 228 -10.10 -9.61 -29.61
N LYS A 229 -8.80 -9.48 -29.88
CA LYS A 229 -7.78 -10.47 -29.51
C LYS A 229 -7.62 -10.66 -28.01
N ILE A 230 -8.06 -9.70 -27.20
CA ILE A 230 -8.00 -9.75 -25.73
C ILE A 230 -9.19 -10.53 -25.14
N LEU A 231 -10.24 -10.78 -25.93
CA LEU A 231 -11.48 -11.42 -25.48
C LEU A 231 -11.28 -12.81 -24.84
N PRO A 232 -10.46 -13.74 -25.38
CA PRO A 232 -10.20 -15.02 -24.71
C PRO A 232 -9.62 -14.83 -23.32
N ASN A 233 -8.72 -13.85 -23.14
CA ASN A 233 -8.11 -13.55 -21.85
C ASN A 233 -9.12 -12.93 -20.87
N ILE A 234 -10.06 -12.13 -21.37
CA ILE A 234 -11.15 -11.57 -20.56
C ILE A 234 -12.08 -12.70 -20.07
N LEU A 235 -12.49 -13.59 -20.96
CA LEU A 235 -13.36 -14.73 -20.60
C LEU A 235 -12.64 -15.71 -19.66
N GLU A 236 -11.36 -15.97 -19.89
CA GLU A 236 -10.52 -16.75 -18.98
C GLU A 236 -10.41 -16.07 -17.61
N ALA A 237 -10.20 -14.75 -17.55
CA ALA A 237 -10.17 -14.00 -16.30
C ALA A 237 -11.51 -14.10 -15.55
N VAL A 238 -12.64 -13.94 -16.25
CA VAL A 238 -13.97 -14.11 -15.65
C VAL A 238 -14.14 -15.50 -15.06
N GLN A 239 -13.76 -16.54 -15.79
CA GLN A 239 -13.87 -17.93 -15.32
C GLN A 239 -12.92 -18.23 -14.14
N LYS A 240 -11.68 -17.73 -14.20
CA LYS A 240 -10.61 -18.02 -13.24
C LYS A 240 -10.75 -17.28 -11.91
N TYR A 241 -11.22 -16.03 -11.95
CA TYR A 241 -11.27 -15.18 -10.75
C TYR A 241 -12.63 -15.13 -10.08
N ALA A 242 -13.70 -15.54 -10.78
CA ALA A 242 -14.98 -15.74 -10.16
C ALA A 242 -14.97 -16.68 -8.95
N THR A 243 -14.19 -17.76 -9.02
CA THR A 243 -14.09 -18.73 -7.91
C THR A 243 -13.16 -18.27 -6.80
N LYS A 244 -12.28 -17.30 -7.07
CA LYS A 244 -11.28 -16.77 -6.11
C LYS A 244 -11.77 -15.56 -5.31
N VAL A 245 -12.79 -14.84 -5.79
CA VAL A 245 -13.49 -13.79 -5.02
C VAL A 245 -14.35 -14.40 -3.90
N HIS A 246 -14.52 -15.73 -3.87
CA HIS A 246 -15.28 -16.44 -2.84
C HIS A 246 -14.57 -16.60 -1.49
N GLU A 247 -13.31 -16.18 -1.35
CA GLU A 247 -12.51 -16.36 -0.12
C GLU A 247 -12.42 -15.10 0.76
N ASP A 248 -12.86 -13.92 0.29
CA ASP A 248 -12.90 -12.69 1.10
C ASP A 248 -14.26 -12.52 1.80
N GLU A 249 -14.30 -12.73 3.11
CA GLU A 249 -15.52 -12.65 3.93
C GLU A 249 -16.00 -11.19 4.19
N ASP A 250 -15.14 -10.19 3.98
CA ASP A 250 -15.36 -8.80 4.44
C ASP A 250 -15.84 -7.79 3.37
N ASN A 251 -16.03 -8.18 2.10
CA ASN A 251 -16.48 -7.27 1.03
C ASN A 251 -17.92 -7.58 0.56
N PRO A 252 -18.88 -6.62 0.54
CA PRO A 252 -20.24 -6.86 0.06
C PRO A 252 -20.28 -7.17 -1.45
N LYS A 253 -20.24 -8.48 -1.73
CA LYS A 253 -20.45 -9.24 -2.98
C LYS A 253 -21.16 -8.49 -4.13
N PRO A 254 -20.61 -8.52 -5.36
CA PRO A 254 -21.45 -8.56 -6.56
C PRO A 254 -21.90 -10.01 -6.82
N LYS A 255 -23.21 -10.25 -6.77
CA LYS A 255 -23.88 -11.58 -6.87
C LYS A 255 -23.99 -12.11 -8.30
N VAL A 256 -23.02 -11.83 -9.17
CA VAL A 256 -23.14 -12.15 -10.59
C VAL A 256 -22.47 -13.49 -10.91
N LYS A 257 -23.23 -14.43 -11.47
CA LYS A 257 -22.68 -15.70 -11.94
C LYS A 257 -21.72 -15.44 -13.12
N PRO A 258 -20.56 -16.10 -13.21
CA PRO A 258 -19.59 -15.89 -14.30
C PRO A 258 -20.23 -16.12 -15.67
N LEU A 259 -21.08 -17.15 -15.75
CA LEU A 259 -21.89 -17.46 -16.93
C LEU A 259 -22.82 -16.31 -17.35
N SER A 260 -23.30 -15.48 -16.43
CA SER A 260 -24.10 -14.28 -16.78
C SER A 260 -23.26 -13.28 -17.55
N ILE A 261 -22.04 -13.00 -17.07
CA ILE A 261 -21.10 -12.06 -17.69
C ILE A 261 -20.70 -12.57 -19.08
N VAL A 262 -20.34 -13.86 -19.17
CA VAL A 262 -19.98 -14.51 -20.45
C VAL A 262 -21.16 -14.47 -21.43
N TYR A 263 -22.37 -14.80 -20.97
CA TYR A 263 -23.57 -14.79 -21.81
C TYR A 263 -23.91 -13.38 -22.31
N GLU A 264 -23.90 -12.37 -21.43
CA GLU A 264 -24.17 -10.98 -21.81
C GLU A 264 -23.15 -10.48 -22.84
N THR A 265 -21.87 -10.74 -22.57
CA THR A 265 -20.73 -10.40 -23.44
C THR A 265 -20.88 -11.01 -24.83
N MET A 266 -21.09 -12.34 -24.90
CA MET A 266 -21.18 -13.04 -26.18
C MET A 266 -22.47 -12.71 -26.95
N ARG A 267 -23.60 -12.56 -26.27
CA ARG A 267 -24.91 -12.32 -26.92
C ARG A 267 -25.01 -10.95 -27.56
N LYS A 268 -24.41 -9.92 -26.95
CA LYS A 268 -24.49 -8.55 -27.46
C LYS A 268 -23.25 -8.15 -28.26
N TRP A 269 -22.27 -9.04 -28.43
CA TRP A 269 -20.97 -8.76 -29.05
C TRP A 269 -21.05 -8.07 -30.41
N GLU A 270 -21.97 -8.50 -31.28
CA GLU A 270 -22.16 -7.86 -32.59
C GLU A 270 -22.40 -6.36 -32.48
N LYS A 271 -23.02 -5.88 -31.40
CA LYS A 271 -23.31 -4.47 -31.15
C LYS A 271 -22.11 -3.66 -30.68
N ALA A 272 -21.00 -4.30 -30.30
CA ALA A 272 -19.78 -3.61 -29.86
C ALA A 272 -19.01 -2.95 -31.02
N PHE A 273 -19.22 -3.40 -32.28
CA PHE A 273 -18.54 -2.86 -33.47
C PHE A 273 -19.35 -1.79 -34.23
N TYR A 274 -20.56 -1.47 -33.73
CA TYR A 274 -21.47 -0.50 -34.35
C TYR A 274 -21.77 0.69 -33.42
N LEU A 275 -21.06 0.79 -32.30
CA LEU A 275 -21.08 1.91 -31.35
C LEU A 275 -19.77 2.69 -31.49
#